data_AF-A0A2E1HA73-F1
#
_entry.id   AF-A0A2E1HA73-F1
#
_cell.length_a   1.000
_cell.length_b   1.000
_cell.length_c   1.000
_cell.angle_alpha   90.00
_cell.angle_beta   90.00
_cell.angle_gamma   90.00
#
_symmetry.space_group_name_H-M   'P 1'
#
loop_
_entity.id
_entity.type
_entity.pdbx_description
1 polymer ?
#
loop_
_entity_poly.entity_id
_entity_poly.type
_entity_poly.pdbx_seq_one_letter_code
_entity_poly.pdbx_strand_id
1 'polypeptide(L)'
;MPKANSVSANFKRTLRFNETWLQQHGLLGRPWFMLGSAPNPSIPSKLPDDTVYAYVKFAGRSAKQHGLPDADITLATTWDEARWNDLNLSLVLRVRNKVSWRAYLSRLGRKASDKECELLSHERDDYVLHAMHSRFRGVGDHLRPSSALSMLAFAIAHEVPEIVIAGISLDQTGHAYNDLNLQRKHGPEDRAALMAVAAHHPHVATSEPSLSEATGLPLYRG
;
A
#
# COMPACT_ATOMS: atom_id res chain seq x y z
N MET A 1 -23.72 -20.41 11.20
CA MET A 1 -23.71 -19.43 10.09
C MET A 1 -23.07 -18.15 10.58
N PRO A 2 -21.89 -17.74 10.08
CA PRO A 2 -21.29 -16.47 10.46
C PRO A 2 -22.16 -15.34 9.89
N LYS A 3 -22.53 -14.37 10.73
CA LYS A 3 -23.22 -13.14 10.30
C LYS A 3 -22.35 -12.42 9.28
N ALA A 4 -22.96 -11.88 8.23
CA ALA A 4 -22.29 -10.98 7.28
C ALA A 4 -21.44 -9.97 8.05
N ASN A 5 -20.15 -9.87 7.68
CA ASN A 5 -19.17 -9.01 8.34
C ASN A 5 -19.66 -7.56 8.35
N SER A 6 -20.32 -7.13 9.44
CA SER A 6 -20.64 -5.73 9.63
C SER A 6 -19.32 -5.00 9.82
N VAL A 7 -18.94 -4.21 8.82
CA VAL A 7 -17.81 -3.28 8.91
C VAL A 7 -17.93 -2.48 10.21
N SER A 8 -16.90 -2.55 11.07
CA SER A 8 -16.97 -1.96 12.41
C SER A 8 -17.22 -0.44 12.30
N ALA A 9 -17.97 0.13 13.24
CA ALA A 9 -18.22 1.58 13.27
C ALA A 9 -16.90 2.38 13.31
N ASN A 10 -15.87 1.82 13.95
CA ASN A 10 -14.53 2.40 13.99
C ASN A 10 -13.89 2.42 12.60
N PHE A 11 -13.93 1.31 11.85
CA PHE A 11 -13.37 1.28 10.50
C PHE A 11 -14.09 2.25 9.57
N LYS A 12 -15.43 2.33 9.60
CA LYS A 12 -16.18 3.30 8.80
C LYS A 12 -15.77 4.74 9.09
N ARG A 13 -15.49 5.05 10.36
CA ARG A 13 -15.01 6.38 10.76
C ARG A 13 -13.62 6.66 10.22
N THR A 14 -12.71 5.71 10.32
CA THR A 14 -11.34 5.83 9.80
C THR A 14 -11.33 5.94 8.28
N LEU A 15 -12.16 5.15 7.59
CA LEU A 15 -12.34 5.20 6.14
C LEU A 15 -12.77 6.60 5.71
N ARG A 16 -13.84 7.14 6.29
CA ARG A 16 -14.33 8.48 5.96
C ARG A 16 -13.34 9.60 6.26
N PHE A 17 -12.54 9.45 7.33
CA PHE A 17 -11.48 10.40 7.65
C PHE A 17 -10.41 10.41 6.56
N ASN A 18 -9.95 9.23 6.13
CA ASN A 18 -8.95 9.09 5.08
C ASN A 18 -9.51 9.52 3.70
N GLU A 19 -10.76 9.21 3.37
CA GLU A 19 -11.43 9.67 2.14
C GLU A 19 -11.44 11.20 2.05
N THR A 20 -11.76 11.88 3.16
CA THR A 20 -11.77 13.36 3.19
C THR A 20 -10.39 13.90 2.86
N TRP A 21 -9.34 13.29 3.40
CA TRP A 21 -7.96 13.70 3.15
C TRP A 21 -7.52 13.40 1.71
N LEU A 22 -7.82 12.22 1.18
CA LEU A 22 -7.54 11.86 -0.22
C LEU A 22 -8.26 12.80 -1.20
N GLN A 23 -9.51 13.16 -0.90
CA GLN A 23 -10.31 14.09 -1.70
C GLN A 23 -9.72 15.51 -1.68
N GLN A 24 -9.27 15.99 -0.51
CA GLN A 24 -8.64 17.31 -0.37
C GLN A 24 -7.37 17.43 -1.23
N HIS A 25 -6.66 16.34 -1.43
CA HIS A 25 -5.44 16.28 -2.23
C HIS A 25 -5.64 15.77 -3.66
N GLY A 26 -6.89 15.57 -4.09
CA GLY A 26 -7.19 15.14 -5.45
C GLY A 26 -6.61 13.77 -5.81
N LEU A 27 -6.56 12.83 -4.86
CA LEU A 27 -6.10 11.45 -5.11
C LEU A 27 -7.24 10.45 -5.33
N LEU A 28 -8.46 10.83 -4.94
CA LEU A 28 -9.64 9.97 -4.99
C LEU A 28 -10.22 9.93 -6.41
N GLY A 29 -10.69 8.76 -6.84
CA GLY A 29 -11.29 8.56 -8.18
C GLY A 29 -10.30 8.51 -9.34
N ARG A 30 -9.00 8.50 -9.06
CA ARG A 30 -7.91 8.41 -10.05
C ARG A 30 -7.26 7.03 -10.02
N PRO A 31 -6.73 6.51 -11.14
CA PRO A 31 -5.99 5.26 -11.16
C PRO A 31 -4.68 5.39 -10.36
N TRP A 32 -4.25 4.32 -9.70
CA TRP A 32 -3.03 4.32 -8.88
C TRP A 32 -1.98 3.39 -9.47
N PHE A 33 -0.77 3.93 -9.67
CA PHE A 33 0.43 3.13 -9.87
C PHE A 33 1.17 2.98 -8.55
N MET A 34 1.31 1.74 -8.10
CA MET A 34 1.90 1.41 -6.83
C MET A 34 3.26 0.76 -6.99
N LEU A 35 4.27 1.37 -6.38
CA LEU A 35 5.64 0.85 -6.41
C LEU A 35 6.07 0.29 -5.05
N GLY A 36 6.40 -1.00 -5.07
CA GLY A 36 7.05 -1.71 -3.97
C GLY A 36 8.57 -1.55 -3.96
N SER A 37 9.26 -2.48 -3.31
CA SER A 37 10.72 -2.39 -3.06
C SER A 37 11.52 -3.57 -3.61
N ALA A 38 10.92 -4.41 -4.46
CA ALA A 38 11.65 -5.50 -5.10
C ALA A 38 12.77 -4.94 -6.00
N PRO A 39 13.91 -5.64 -6.10
CA PRO A 39 14.98 -5.25 -7.01
C PRO A 39 14.53 -5.44 -8.47
N ASN A 40 14.78 -4.44 -9.32
CA ASN A 40 14.41 -4.44 -10.75
C ASN A 40 12.90 -4.62 -11.01
N PRO A 41 12.05 -3.67 -10.58
CA PRO A 41 10.63 -3.70 -10.90
C PRO A 41 10.37 -3.65 -12.40
N SER A 42 9.37 -4.40 -12.87
CA SER A 42 8.88 -4.33 -14.25
C SER A 42 8.01 -3.08 -14.41
N ILE A 43 8.61 -1.92 -14.68
CA ILE A 43 7.86 -0.66 -14.85
C ILE A 43 7.13 -0.65 -16.20
N PRO A 44 5.80 -0.46 -16.25
CA PRO A 44 5.07 -0.33 -17.50
C PRO A 44 5.56 0.85 -18.34
N SER A 45 5.57 0.70 -19.66
CA SER A 45 5.92 1.79 -20.59
C SER A 45 4.84 2.87 -20.66
N LYS A 46 3.59 2.52 -20.36
CA LYS A 46 2.45 3.42 -20.32
C LYS A 46 1.58 3.10 -19.10
N LEU A 47 1.17 4.14 -18.39
CA LEU A 47 0.21 4.06 -17.30
C LEU A 47 -1.11 4.74 -17.74
N PRO A 48 -2.23 4.49 -17.05
CA PRO A 48 -3.45 5.25 -17.28
C PRO A 48 -3.21 6.75 -17.16
N ASP A 49 -3.98 7.56 -17.89
CA ASP A 49 -3.90 9.01 -17.77
C ASP A 49 -4.29 9.44 -16.34
N ASP A 50 -3.70 10.54 -15.88
CA ASP A 50 -3.96 11.11 -14.55
C ASP A 50 -3.67 10.13 -13.37
N THR A 51 -2.71 9.22 -13.55
CA THR A 51 -2.29 8.26 -12.52
C THR A 51 -1.67 8.93 -11.30
N VAL A 52 -2.08 8.47 -10.12
CA VAL A 52 -1.46 8.75 -8.82
C VAL A 52 -0.28 7.81 -8.61
N TYR A 53 0.89 8.36 -8.25
CA TYR A 53 2.09 7.61 -7.91
C TYR A 53 2.15 7.33 -6.40
N ALA A 54 1.88 6.08 -6.03
CA ALA A 54 1.78 5.62 -4.65
C ALA A 54 2.96 4.71 -4.27
N TYR A 55 3.89 5.21 -3.46
CA TYR A 55 5.13 4.50 -3.15
C TYR A 55 5.16 3.92 -1.73
N VAL A 56 5.81 2.76 -1.59
CA VAL A 56 5.91 2.06 -0.31
C VAL A 56 7.30 2.23 0.27
N LYS A 57 7.40 2.77 1.48
CA LYS A 57 8.68 3.03 2.16
C LYS A 57 9.63 3.83 1.25
N PHE A 58 10.83 3.31 1.02
CA PHE A 58 11.89 3.94 0.23
C PHE A 58 11.81 3.61 -1.27
N ALA A 59 10.67 3.10 -1.75
CA ALA A 59 10.46 2.79 -3.17
C ALA A 59 10.70 4.01 -4.09
N GLY A 60 10.58 5.23 -3.57
CA GLY A 60 10.97 6.45 -4.30
C GLY A 60 12.41 6.47 -4.79
N ARG A 61 13.34 5.73 -4.17
CA ARG A 61 14.71 5.58 -4.69
C ARG A 61 14.75 4.77 -5.97
N SER A 62 14.01 3.65 -5.99
CA SER A 62 13.85 2.83 -7.19
C SER A 62 13.11 3.62 -8.27
N ALA A 63 12.06 4.37 -7.90
CA ALA A 63 11.36 5.25 -8.83
C ALA A 63 12.32 6.22 -9.55
N LYS A 64 13.17 6.92 -8.80
CA LYS A 64 14.19 7.83 -9.36
C LYS A 64 15.18 7.12 -10.28
N GLN A 65 15.63 5.92 -9.92
CA GLN A 65 16.52 5.10 -10.76
C GLN A 65 15.86 4.71 -12.10
N HIS A 66 14.53 4.56 -12.11
CA HIS A 66 13.75 4.21 -13.30
C HIS A 66 13.12 5.42 -14.00
N GLY A 67 13.49 6.66 -13.62
CA GLY A 67 12.98 7.89 -14.25
C GLY A 67 11.50 8.18 -14.00
N LEU A 68 10.92 7.58 -12.96
CA LEU A 68 9.55 7.88 -12.52
C LEU A 68 9.50 9.18 -11.70
N PRO A 69 8.35 9.88 -11.67
CA PRO A 69 8.18 11.06 -10.85
C PRO A 69 8.23 10.74 -9.35
N ASP A 70 8.37 11.79 -8.53
CA ASP A 70 8.18 11.69 -7.08
C ASP A 70 6.77 11.19 -6.76
N ALA A 71 6.61 10.54 -5.59
CA ALA A 71 5.31 10.03 -5.18
C ALA A 71 4.35 11.19 -4.85
N ASP A 72 3.10 11.02 -5.27
CA ASP A 72 1.97 11.79 -4.75
C ASP A 72 1.70 11.39 -3.29
N ILE A 73 1.79 10.09 -2.99
CA ILE A 73 1.57 9.54 -1.65
C ILE A 73 2.59 8.44 -1.31
N THR A 74 3.14 8.49 -0.10
CA THR A 74 4.08 7.49 0.41
C THR A 74 3.58 6.82 1.68
N LEU A 75 3.56 5.48 1.71
CA LEU A 75 3.33 4.73 2.95
C LEU A 75 4.63 4.60 3.76
N ALA A 76 4.68 5.29 4.90
CA ALA A 76 5.84 5.24 5.80
C ALA A 76 5.51 4.43 7.07
N THR A 77 6.15 3.28 7.28
CA THR A 77 5.96 2.45 8.49
C THR A 77 7.02 2.66 9.56
N THR A 78 8.12 3.33 9.21
CA THR A 78 9.25 3.66 10.08
C THR A 78 9.69 5.07 9.76
N TRP A 79 10.06 5.83 10.79
CA TRP A 79 10.50 7.21 10.62
C TRP A 79 11.90 7.39 11.18
N ASP A 80 12.85 7.67 10.29
CA ASP A 80 14.24 7.98 10.58
C ASP A 80 14.66 9.03 9.55
N GLU A 81 14.73 10.29 9.95
CA GLU A 81 14.89 11.44 9.04
C GLU A 81 16.10 11.29 8.12
N ALA A 82 17.19 10.72 8.63
CA ALA A 82 18.41 10.49 7.85
C ALA A 82 18.18 9.51 6.68
N ARG A 83 17.17 8.64 6.75
CA ARG A 83 16.82 7.71 5.67
C ARG A 83 15.88 8.28 4.63
N TRP A 84 15.27 9.43 4.89
CA TRP A 84 14.27 10.04 4.01
C TRP A 84 14.74 11.34 3.36
N ASN A 85 15.91 11.85 3.76
CA ASN A 85 16.47 13.13 3.33
C ASN A 85 16.66 13.28 1.81
N ASP A 86 16.83 12.17 1.09
CA ASP A 86 17.04 12.12 -0.35
C ASP A 86 15.74 11.95 -1.16
N LEU A 87 14.59 11.81 -0.48
CA LEU A 87 13.28 11.62 -1.09
C LEU A 87 12.41 12.86 -0.89
N ASN A 88 11.73 13.27 -1.96
CA ASN A 88 10.70 14.28 -1.88
C ASN A 88 9.36 13.59 -1.54
N LEU A 89 8.78 13.96 -0.41
CA LEU A 89 7.55 13.36 0.10
C LEU A 89 6.43 14.38 0.02
N SER A 90 5.58 14.27 -1.02
CA SER A 90 4.42 15.14 -1.21
C SER A 90 3.40 14.94 -0.10
N LEU A 91 2.90 13.70 0.03
CA LEU A 91 1.98 13.28 1.08
C LEU A 91 2.47 11.99 1.72
N VAL A 92 2.30 11.88 3.04
CA VAL A 92 2.76 10.73 3.82
C VAL A 92 1.59 10.08 4.52
N LEU A 93 1.30 8.83 4.17
CA LEU A 93 0.46 7.94 4.96
C LEU A 93 1.35 7.25 6.01
N ARG A 94 1.37 7.80 7.23
CA ARG A 94 2.30 7.37 8.27
C ARG A 94 1.66 6.34 9.19
N VAL A 95 2.21 5.13 9.18
CA VAL A 95 1.77 4.06 10.07
C VAL A 95 2.38 4.23 11.47
N ARG A 96 1.53 4.28 12.50
CA ARG A 96 1.96 4.44 13.91
C ARG A 96 1.32 3.41 14.83
N ASN A 97 2.04 3.01 15.88
CA ASN A 97 1.48 2.13 16.92
C ASN A 97 0.60 2.88 17.94
N LYS A 98 0.86 4.17 18.14
CA LYS A 98 0.12 5.04 19.07
C LYS A 98 -0.13 6.39 18.42
N VAL A 99 -1.31 6.95 18.66
CA VAL A 99 -1.67 8.32 18.28
C VAL A 99 -1.08 9.27 19.32
N SER A 100 -0.52 10.40 18.89
CA SER A 100 -0.30 11.50 19.85
C SER A 100 -1.64 12.07 20.31
N TRP A 101 -1.74 12.62 21.52
CA TRP A 101 -3.00 13.22 21.98
C TRP A 101 -3.49 14.35 21.06
N ARG A 102 -2.56 15.12 20.45
CA ARG A 102 -2.87 16.15 19.45
C ARG A 102 -3.46 15.56 18.19
N ALA A 103 -2.89 14.49 17.68
CA ALA A 103 -3.42 13.82 16.51
C ALA A 103 -4.77 13.15 16.81
N TYR A 104 -4.98 12.62 18.01
CA TYR A 104 -6.28 12.13 18.45
C TYR A 104 -7.35 13.25 18.43
N LEU A 105 -7.04 14.43 18.98
CA LEU A 105 -7.94 15.59 18.91
C LEU A 105 -8.19 16.04 17.46
N SER A 106 -7.15 16.05 16.61
CA SER A 106 -7.31 16.40 15.19
C SER A 106 -8.23 15.42 14.46
N ARG A 107 -8.18 14.12 14.79
CA ARG A 107 -9.10 13.09 14.28
C ARG A 107 -10.52 13.24 14.81
N LEU A 108 -10.70 13.72 16.05
CA LEU A 108 -12.01 14.09 16.57
C LEU A 108 -12.61 15.27 15.80
N GLY A 109 -11.80 16.28 15.48
CA GLY A 109 -12.16 17.42 14.64
C GLY A 109 -12.13 17.17 13.13
N ARG A 110 -11.82 15.94 12.69
CA ARG A 110 -11.67 15.52 11.28
C ARG A 110 -10.67 16.32 10.45
N LYS A 111 -9.66 16.93 11.08
CA LYS A 111 -8.63 17.66 10.37
C LYS A 111 -7.37 16.80 10.28
N ALA A 112 -7.14 16.19 9.12
CA ALA A 112 -5.83 15.64 8.80
C ALA A 112 -4.81 16.80 8.63
N SER A 113 -3.52 16.49 8.76
CA SER A 113 -2.48 17.47 8.40
C SER A 113 -2.40 17.58 6.87
N ASP A 114 -2.03 18.76 6.37
CA ASP A 114 -1.94 19.06 4.94
C ASP A 114 -0.92 18.16 4.19
N LYS A 115 0.00 17.50 4.90
CA LYS A 115 1.01 16.62 4.28
C LYS A 115 1.14 15.23 4.89
N GLU A 116 0.60 14.99 6.07
CA GLU A 116 0.71 13.71 6.76
C GLU A 116 -0.66 13.24 7.23
N CYS A 117 -1.04 12.02 6.84
CA CYS A 117 -2.18 11.32 7.40
C CYS A 117 -1.70 10.14 8.24
N GLU A 118 -2.09 10.09 9.50
CA GLU A 118 -1.74 8.98 10.37
C GLU A 118 -2.66 7.78 10.13
N LEU A 119 -2.09 6.58 10.07
CA LEU A 119 -2.79 5.31 10.04
C LEU A 119 -2.32 4.45 11.21
N LEU A 120 -3.20 4.07 12.13
CA LEU A 120 -2.78 3.25 13.25
C LEU A 120 -2.54 1.81 12.82
N SER A 121 -1.61 1.12 13.48
CA SER A 121 -1.29 -0.27 13.14
C SER A 121 -2.50 -1.20 13.20
N HIS A 122 -3.47 -0.96 14.09
CA HIS A 122 -4.71 -1.73 14.11
C HIS A 122 -5.68 -1.32 13.00
N GLU A 123 -5.76 -0.03 12.65
CA GLU A 123 -6.58 0.45 11.53
C GLU A 123 -6.06 -0.11 10.21
N ARG A 124 -4.74 -0.13 10.01
CA ARG A 124 -4.08 -0.80 8.88
C ARG A 124 -4.48 -2.28 8.81
N ASP A 125 -4.53 -2.96 9.94
CA ASP A 125 -4.95 -4.37 9.99
C ASP A 125 -6.44 -4.54 9.70
N ASP A 126 -7.26 -3.51 9.93
CA ASP A 126 -8.67 -3.48 9.51
C ASP A 126 -8.80 -3.24 8.01
N TYR A 127 -7.93 -2.41 7.38
CA TYR A 127 -7.85 -2.28 5.92
C TYR A 127 -7.52 -3.63 5.26
N VAL A 128 -6.48 -4.31 5.76
CA VAL A 128 -6.10 -5.64 5.26
C VAL A 128 -7.25 -6.63 5.41
N LEU A 129 -7.89 -6.66 6.58
CA LEU A 129 -9.04 -7.55 6.81
C LEU A 129 -10.22 -7.21 5.89
N HIS A 130 -10.48 -5.93 5.63
CA HIS A 130 -11.57 -5.48 4.78
C HIS A 130 -11.33 -5.82 3.30
N ALA A 131 -10.16 -5.47 2.77
CA ALA A 131 -9.84 -5.68 1.37
C ALA A 131 -9.56 -7.16 1.03
N MET A 132 -8.91 -7.90 1.93
CA MET A 132 -8.38 -9.24 1.64
C MET A 132 -9.12 -10.34 2.41
N HIS A 133 -10.17 -9.99 3.16
CA HIS A 133 -11.02 -10.89 3.96
C HIS A 133 -10.29 -11.71 5.04
N SER A 134 -9.00 -11.51 5.23
CA SER A 134 -8.16 -12.22 6.18
C SER A 134 -6.93 -11.40 6.55
N ARG A 135 -6.34 -11.71 7.71
CA ARG A 135 -5.02 -11.22 8.11
C ARG A 135 -3.91 -12.24 7.81
N PHE A 136 -4.25 -13.40 7.28
CA PHE A 136 -3.33 -14.48 6.91
C PHE A 136 -2.44 -14.96 8.06
N ARG A 137 -2.94 -14.85 9.31
CA ARG A 137 -2.26 -15.38 10.49
C ARG A 137 -2.10 -16.89 10.35
N GLY A 138 -0.87 -17.38 10.49
CA GLY A 138 -0.55 -18.80 10.42
C GLY A 138 -0.35 -19.35 9.00
N VAL A 139 -0.39 -18.51 7.97
CA VAL A 139 0.04 -18.88 6.60
C VAL A 139 1.57 -18.90 6.51
N GLY A 140 2.24 -18.01 7.23
CA GLY A 140 3.67 -18.04 7.49
C GLY A 140 3.96 -17.60 8.93
N ASP A 141 5.20 -17.18 9.18
CA ASP A 141 5.68 -16.80 10.52
C ASP A 141 5.17 -15.42 10.98
N HIS A 142 4.49 -14.67 10.12
CA HIS A 142 4.03 -13.33 10.40
C HIS A 142 2.53 -13.24 10.62
N LEU A 143 2.14 -12.30 11.46
CA LEU A 143 0.74 -12.04 11.79
C LEU A 143 -0.04 -11.32 10.68
N ARG A 144 0.66 -10.91 9.59
CA ARG A 144 0.12 -10.11 8.49
C ARG A 144 1.06 -9.98 7.29
N PRO A 145 0.51 -9.63 6.11
CA PRO A 145 1.27 -9.29 4.91
C PRO A 145 2.18 -8.06 5.07
N SER A 146 3.01 -7.83 4.05
CA SER A 146 3.97 -6.75 3.98
C SER A 146 3.32 -5.35 3.91
N SER A 147 4.15 -4.32 4.02
CA SER A 147 3.70 -2.92 3.90
C SER A 147 3.17 -2.60 2.51
N ALA A 148 3.63 -3.29 1.46
CA ALA A 148 3.12 -3.08 0.11
C ALA A 148 1.65 -3.52 0.01
N LEU A 149 1.34 -4.68 0.58
CA LEU A 149 -0.01 -5.21 0.71
C LEU A 149 -0.89 -4.33 1.62
N SER A 150 -0.30 -3.67 2.62
CA SER A 150 -1.03 -2.69 3.44
C SER A 150 -1.44 -1.44 2.66
N MET A 151 -0.57 -0.93 1.78
CA MET A 151 -0.91 0.18 0.88
C MET A 151 -1.97 -0.26 -0.15
N LEU A 152 -1.88 -1.50 -0.63
CA LEU A 152 -2.83 -2.03 -1.62
C LEU A 152 -4.22 -2.17 -0.99
N ALA A 153 -4.29 -2.70 0.22
CA ALA A 153 -5.53 -2.78 0.99
C ALA A 153 -6.14 -1.39 1.26
N PHE A 154 -5.31 -0.38 1.48
CA PHE A 154 -5.75 1.01 1.61
C PHE A 154 -6.38 1.52 0.32
N ALA A 155 -5.72 1.34 -0.83
CA ALA A 155 -6.23 1.75 -2.13
C ALA A 155 -7.57 1.05 -2.49
N ILE A 156 -7.63 -0.27 -2.29
CA ILE A 156 -8.86 -1.07 -2.54
C ILE A 156 -10.03 -0.58 -1.69
N ALA A 157 -9.81 -0.36 -0.39
CA ALA A 157 -10.87 0.09 0.51
C ALA A 157 -11.40 1.49 0.17
N HIS A 158 -10.59 2.30 -0.51
CA HIS A 158 -10.97 3.61 -1.02
C HIS A 158 -11.49 3.59 -2.46
N GLU A 159 -11.84 2.40 -2.97
CA GLU A 159 -12.47 2.20 -4.27
C GLU A 159 -11.69 2.86 -5.42
N VAL A 160 -10.36 2.79 -5.37
CA VAL A 160 -9.50 3.26 -6.47
C VAL A 160 -9.88 2.48 -7.74
N PRO A 161 -10.21 3.19 -8.85
CA PRO A 161 -10.85 2.56 -10.02
C PRO A 161 -9.96 1.56 -10.76
N GLU A 162 -8.65 1.78 -10.77
CA GLU A 162 -7.67 0.88 -11.37
C GLU A 162 -6.36 0.97 -10.57
N ILE A 163 -5.76 -0.18 -10.25
CA ILE A 163 -4.53 -0.25 -9.48
C ILE A 163 -3.51 -1.11 -10.23
N VAL A 164 -2.39 -0.52 -10.61
CA VAL A 164 -1.25 -1.22 -11.23
C VAL A 164 -0.14 -1.36 -10.20
N ILE A 165 0.21 -2.58 -9.82
CA ILE A 165 1.30 -2.85 -8.85
C ILE A 165 2.58 -3.32 -9.56
N ALA A 166 3.71 -2.72 -9.17
CA ALA A 166 5.06 -3.10 -9.60
C ALA A 166 6.01 -3.18 -8.39
N GLY A 167 7.15 -3.85 -8.54
CA GLY A 167 8.15 -3.93 -7.47
C GLY A 167 7.70 -4.75 -6.26
N ILE A 168 6.78 -5.70 -6.48
CA ILE A 168 6.39 -6.70 -5.49
C ILE A 168 6.86 -8.06 -6.03
N SER A 169 7.63 -8.79 -5.22
CA SER A 169 8.15 -10.10 -5.58
C SER A 169 7.82 -11.09 -4.47
N LEU A 170 7.52 -12.33 -4.82
CA LEU A 170 7.30 -13.41 -3.84
C LEU A 170 8.57 -14.21 -3.59
N ASP A 171 9.49 -14.21 -4.54
CA ASP A 171 10.61 -15.16 -4.59
C ASP A 171 11.98 -14.47 -4.51
N GLN A 172 12.09 -13.18 -4.86
CA GLN A 172 13.37 -12.47 -4.82
C GLN A 172 13.76 -12.03 -3.40
N THR A 173 15.00 -12.33 -3.03
CA THR A 173 15.68 -11.84 -1.82
C THR A 173 16.24 -10.42 -2.05
N GLY A 174 16.19 -9.57 -1.02
CA GLY A 174 16.74 -8.20 -1.07
C GLY A 174 15.71 -7.08 -1.31
N HIS A 175 16.12 -5.84 -1.03
CA HIS A 175 15.38 -4.61 -1.35
C HIS A 175 16.20 -3.80 -2.37
N ALA A 176 15.56 -3.13 -3.34
CA ALA A 176 16.27 -2.31 -4.35
C ALA A 176 17.19 -1.21 -3.76
N TYR A 177 17.00 -0.86 -2.47
CA TYR A 177 17.80 0.14 -1.75
C TYR A 177 18.73 -0.44 -0.68
N ASN A 178 18.86 -1.78 -0.58
CA ASN A 178 19.68 -2.43 0.43
C ASN A 178 20.22 -3.79 -0.08
N ASP A 179 21.53 -3.88 -0.31
CA ASP A 179 22.25 -5.09 -0.75
C ASP A 179 22.33 -6.19 0.33
N LEU A 180 21.68 -5.98 1.48
CA LEU A 180 21.53 -7.01 2.49
C LEU A 180 20.56 -8.07 1.95
N ASN A 181 21.12 -9.22 1.58
CA ASN A 181 20.50 -10.45 1.08
C ASN A 181 19.57 -11.11 2.14
N LEU A 182 18.72 -10.30 2.78
CA LEU A 182 17.79 -10.71 3.82
C LEU A 182 16.63 -11.44 3.15
N GLN A 183 16.37 -12.65 3.63
CA GLN A 183 15.21 -13.44 3.22
C GLN A 183 13.93 -12.60 3.32
N ARG A 184 13.09 -12.70 2.29
CA ARG A 184 11.83 -11.96 2.25
C ARG A 184 10.87 -12.55 3.27
N LYS A 185 10.73 -11.84 4.38
CA LYS A 185 10.03 -12.30 5.59
C LYS A 185 8.54 -12.64 5.39
N HIS A 186 7.84 -11.98 4.47
CA HIS A 186 6.37 -12.08 4.31
C HIS A 186 5.92 -12.86 3.06
N GLY A 187 6.78 -13.67 2.44
CA GLY A 187 6.48 -14.33 1.15
C GLY A 187 5.17 -15.14 1.14
N PRO A 188 4.95 -16.05 2.11
CA PRO A 188 3.72 -16.84 2.20
C PRO A 188 2.46 -15.99 2.39
N GLU A 189 2.50 -15.00 3.29
CA GLU A 189 1.37 -14.12 3.57
C GLU A 189 1.06 -13.20 2.39
N ASP A 190 2.08 -12.63 1.74
CA ASP A 190 1.92 -11.80 0.55
C ASP A 190 1.31 -12.61 -0.60
N ARG A 191 1.75 -13.86 -0.81
CA ARG A 191 1.18 -14.76 -1.84
C ARG A 191 -0.30 -15.00 -1.58
N ALA A 192 -0.68 -15.42 -0.38
CA ALA A 192 -2.07 -15.70 -0.03
C ALA A 192 -2.95 -14.44 -0.14
N ALA A 193 -2.40 -13.29 0.25
CA ALA A 193 -3.10 -12.01 0.14
C ALA A 193 -3.33 -11.60 -1.31
N LEU A 194 -2.33 -11.71 -2.19
CA LEU A 194 -2.49 -11.38 -3.61
C LEU A 194 -3.42 -12.35 -4.35
N MET A 195 -3.46 -13.63 -3.97
CA MET A 195 -4.47 -14.57 -4.50
C MET A 195 -5.89 -14.16 -4.08
N ALA A 196 -6.08 -13.73 -2.83
CA ALA A 196 -7.37 -13.20 -2.39
C ALA A 196 -7.73 -11.90 -3.14
N VAL A 197 -6.75 -11.05 -3.44
CA VAL A 197 -6.95 -9.86 -4.26
C VAL A 197 -7.38 -10.26 -5.68
N ALA A 198 -6.67 -11.18 -6.33
CA ALA A 198 -7.01 -11.64 -7.69
C ALA A 198 -8.44 -12.20 -7.78
N ALA A 199 -8.91 -12.88 -6.74
CA ALA A 199 -10.25 -13.47 -6.72
C ALA A 199 -11.39 -12.44 -6.53
N HIS A 200 -11.11 -11.29 -5.91
CA HIS A 200 -12.15 -10.36 -5.46
C HIS A 200 -12.06 -8.96 -6.06
N HIS A 201 -10.90 -8.57 -6.59
CA HIS A 201 -10.59 -7.21 -7.03
C HIS A 201 -9.99 -7.23 -8.44
N PRO A 202 -10.81 -7.44 -9.49
CA PRO A 202 -10.32 -7.57 -10.87
C PRO A 202 -9.73 -6.28 -11.46
N HIS A 203 -9.93 -5.14 -10.79
CA HIS A 203 -9.33 -3.84 -11.13
C HIS A 203 -7.89 -3.68 -10.63
N VAL A 204 -7.35 -4.68 -9.91
CA VAL A 204 -5.95 -4.74 -9.50
C VAL A 204 -5.19 -5.60 -10.49
N ALA A 205 -4.19 -5.01 -11.15
CA ALA A 205 -3.30 -5.70 -12.07
C ALA A 205 -1.85 -5.54 -11.62
N THR A 206 -0.97 -6.44 -12.05
CA THR A 206 0.47 -6.34 -11.83
C THR A 206 1.21 -6.25 -13.14
N SER A 207 2.28 -5.48 -13.19
CA SER A 207 3.19 -5.45 -14.33
C SER A 207 4.28 -6.53 -14.27
N GLU A 208 4.34 -7.30 -13.18
CA GLU A 208 5.35 -8.34 -12.95
C GLU A 208 4.83 -9.69 -13.47
N PRO A 209 5.42 -10.27 -14.54
CA PRO A 209 4.92 -11.53 -15.11
C PRO A 209 4.96 -12.70 -14.13
N SER A 210 6.04 -12.81 -13.35
CA SER A 210 6.20 -13.85 -12.33
C SER A 210 5.17 -13.72 -11.21
N LEU A 211 4.80 -12.48 -10.83
CA LEU A 211 3.79 -12.25 -9.82
C LEU A 211 2.40 -12.63 -10.34
N SER A 212 2.10 -12.27 -11.59
CA SER A 212 0.85 -12.64 -12.28
C SER A 212 0.69 -14.17 -12.31
N GLU A 213 1.72 -14.89 -12.77
CA GLU A 213 1.72 -16.35 -12.80
C GLU A 213 1.54 -16.98 -11.41
N ALA A 214 2.24 -16.43 -10.40
CA ALA A 214 2.24 -16.97 -9.05
C ALA A 214 0.95 -16.72 -8.24
N THR A 215 0.15 -15.73 -8.62
CA THR A 215 -1.00 -15.25 -7.82
C THR A 215 -2.32 -15.26 -8.57
N GLY A 216 -2.30 -15.33 -9.89
CA GLY A 216 -3.47 -15.17 -10.75
C GLY A 216 -3.89 -13.73 -10.98
N LEU A 217 -3.13 -12.73 -10.52
CA LEU A 217 -3.40 -11.33 -10.83
C LEU A 217 -3.32 -11.08 -12.34
N PRO A 218 -4.22 -10.26 -12.92
CA PRO A 218 -4.10 -9.81 -14.30
C PRO A 218 -2.74 -9.17 -14.58
N LEU A 219 -2.11 -9.56 -15.69
CA LEU A 219 -0.87 -8.94 -16.15
C LEU A 219 -1.19 -7.63 -16.88
N TYR A 220 -0.71 -6.51 -16.37
CA TYR A 220 -0.76 -5.20 -16.99
C TYR A 220 0.39 -5.04 -17.99
N ARG A 221 0.08 -4.70 -19.24
CA ARG A 221 1.07 -4.69 -20.36
C ARG A 221 1.54 -3.31 -20.81
N GLY A 222 1.01 -2.24 -20.24
CA GLY A 222 1.24 -0.88 -20.75
C GLY A 222 0.20 -0.48 -21.77
#